data_AF-A0A941NC57-F1
#
_entry.id   AF-A0A941NC57-F1
#
_cell.length_a   1.000
_cell.length_b   1.000
_cell.length_c   1.000
_cell.angle_alpha   90.00
_cell.angle_beta   90.00
_cell.angle_gamma   90.00
#
_symmetry.space_group_name_H-M   'P 1'
#
loop_
_entity.id
_entity.type
_entity.pdbx_description
1 polymer ?
#
loop_
_entity_poly.entity_id
_entity_poly.type
_entity_poly.pdbx_seq_one_letter_code
_entity_poly.pdbx_strand_id
1 'polypeptide(L)'
;MSAFGRGDIKKAIIFHTIWSSNVRRLTLSYDNGRYDRGEDPPPAHLLQPISTLAIAAAMRMPYESVRRKVNMLKREGLCQIQQSAGVLIDVKFVDQLLSQSSLRRDWLQSLDQLIADISNLGFDFSRLPHSSSGACPIQMRAVIRIVGELDMQLFDIFAQLDDADLLEWFIIFTVWDFNIGDYYRARIADPEMGAAPDVERRPISVRKLAARIAMPEETTRRHLNALIERGLLVRPKGRGVIVSSKLWSDERHHDASRRICIQIARAMAELARQGANIFPKSSKTGRRRSFSDGASPVPGEAQGRG
;
A
#
# COMPACT_ATOMS: atom_id res chain seq x y z
N MET A 1 -0.65 9.27 1.70
CA MET A 1 -0.16 9.45 0.30
C MET A 1 -0.24 10.90 -0.24
N SER A 2 -0.78 11.89 0.49
CA SER A 2 -0.97 13.27 -0.04
C SER A 2 0.26 14.19 0.06
N ALA A 3 1.12 14.03 1.08
CA ALA A 3 2.17 15.00 1.41
C ALA A 3 3.19 15.25 0.30
N PHE A 4 3.82 14.19 -0.21
CA PHE A 4 4.87 14.27 -1.22
C PHE A 4 4.30 14.36 -2.66
N GLY A 5 3.09 13.84 -2.87
CA GLY A 5 2.39 13.89 -4.14
C GLY A 5 1.71 15.23 -4.44
N ARG A 6 1.34 16.01 -3.42
CA ARG A 6 0.43 17.18 -3.56
C ARG A 6 -0.83 16.86 -4.40
N GLY A 7 -1.39 15.68 -4.18
CA GLY A 7 -2.53 15.15 -4.95
C GLY A 7 -2.16 14.38 -6.23
N ASP A 8 -0.90 14.42 -6.67
CA ASP A 8 -0.39 13.62 -7.77
C ASP A 8 0.17 12.29 -7.27
N ILE A 9 -0.62 11.23 -7.44
CA ILE A 9 -0.25 9.90 -6.96
C ILE A 9 0.98 9.33 -7.68
N LYS A 10 1.12 9.58 -8.98
CA LYS A 10 2.28 9.09 -9.74
C LYS A 10 3.56 9.71 -9.19
N LYS A 11 3.51 10.99 -8.81
CA LYS A 11 4.64 11.67 -8.16
C LYS A 11 4.98 11.07 -6.80
N ALA A 12 3.97 10.77 -5.97
CA ALA A 12 4.19 10.14 -4.65
C ALA A 12 4.84 8.75 -4.77
N ILE A 13 4.35 7.93 -5.69
CA ILE A 13 4.88 6.59 -5.96
C ILE A 13 6.33 6.65 -6.47
N ILE A 14 6.61 7.56 -7.41
CA ILE A 14 7.98 7.78 -7.90
C ILE A 14 8.90 8.22 -6.75
N PHE A 15 8.43 9.07 -5.85
CA PHE A 15 9.20 9.46 -4.66
C PHE A 15 9.53 8.25 -3.77
N HIS A 16 8.55 7.38 -3.45
CA HIS A 16 8.81 6.16 -2.66
C HIS A 16 9.77 5.18 -3.37
N THR A 17 9.70 5.10 -4.69
CA THR A 17 10.62 4.29 -5.50
C THR A 17 12.07 4.81 -5.39
N ILE A 18 12.25 6.12 -5.49
CA ILE A 18 13.57 6.75 -5.34
C ILE A 18 14.07 6.55 -3.91
N TRP A 19 13.25 6.82 -2.89
CA TRP A 19 13.61 6.66 -1.48
C TRP A 19 14.06 5.23 -1.17
N SER A 20 13.22 4.23 -1.43
CA SER A 20 13.52 2.81 -1.17
C SER A 20 14.80 2.35 -1.88
N SER A 21 15.01 2.81 -3.11
CA SER A 21 16.23 2.51 -3.87
C SER A 21 17.47 3.18 -3.29
N ASN A 22 17.36 4.45 -2.86
CA ASN A 22 18.47 5.20 -2.29
C ASN A 22 18.94 4.63 -0.96
N VAL A 23 18.02 4.20 -0.10
CA VAL A 23 18.36 3.67 1.22
C VAL A 23 18.62 2.16 1.21
N ARG A 24 18.47 1.45 0.09
CA ARG A 24 18.59 -0.01 0.02
C ARG A 24 19.90 -0.56 0.61
N ARG A 25 21.05 0.08 0.34
CA ARG A 25 22.34 -0.34 0.92
C ARG A 25 22.38 -0.11 2.42
N LEU A 26 21.79 1.00 2.88
CA LEU A 26 21.69 1.34 4.28
C LEU A 26 20.84 0.32 5.03
N THR A 27 19.68 -0.05 4.47
CA THR A 27 18.78 -1.07 5.05
C THR A 27 19.50 -2.40 5.29
N LEU A 28 20.38 -2.78 4.38
CA LEU A 28 21.14 -4.04 4.43
C LEU A 28 22.41 -3.96 5.28
N SER A 29 22.78 -2.76 5.75
CA SER A 29 23.99 -2.53 6.54
C SER A 29 23.73 -2.66 8.04
N TYR A 30 24.78 -2.94 8.82
CA TYR A 30 24.73 -2.90 10.28
C TYR A 30 24.33 -1.52 10.82
N ASP A 31 24.62 -0.46 10.05
CA ASP A 31 24.32 0.93 10.40
C ASP A 31 22.84 1.31 10.19
N ASN A 32 21.99 0.40 9.69
CA ASN A 32 20.56 0.68 9.45
C ASN A 32 19.89 1.28 10.71
N GLY A 33 20.09 0.63 11.86
CA GLY A 33 19.54 1.09 13.13
C GLY A 33 20.05 2.47 13.58
N ARG A 34 21.25 2.88 13.16
CA ARG A 34 21.82 4.19 13.51
C ARG A 34 21.09 5.33 12.82
N TYR A 35 20.79 5.20 11.53
CA TYR A 35 20.20 6.28 10.74
C TYR A 35 18.67 6.24 10.71
N ASP A 36 18.10 5.05 10.86
CA ASP A 36 16.66 4.90 11.09
C ASP A 36 16.26 5.46 12.47
N ARG A 37 17.09 5.29 13.51
CA ARG A 37 16.76 5.74 14.89
C ARG A 37 17.40 7.06 15.31
N GLY A 38 18.50 7.45 14.67
CA GLY A 38 19.29 8.63 15.05
C GLY A 38 18.60 9.95 14.73
N GLU A 39 19.14 11.06 15.23
CA GLU A 39 18.71 12.42 14.85
C GLU A 39 19.29 12.80 13.49
N ASP A 40 20.53 12.39 13.20
CA ASP A 40 21.25 12.77 11.99
C ASP A 40 20.79 11.99 10.74
N PRO A 41 20.61 12.69 9.60
CA PRO A 41 20.34 12.03 8.32
C PRO A 41 21.55 11.21 7.86
N PRO A 42 21.32 10.10 7.12
CA PRO A 42 22.41 9.35 6.51
C PRO A 42 23.24 10.25 5.57
N PRO A 43 24.59 10.21 5.68
CA PRO A 43 25.46 10.88 4.74
C PRO A 43 25.17 10.47 3.29
N ALA A 44 25.27 11.41 2.36
CA ALA A 44 24.94 11.18 0.95
C ALA A 44 25.73 10.03 0.30
N HIS A 45 26.95 9.75 0.76
CA HIS A 45 27.78 8.66 0.24
C HIS A 45 27.28 7.26 0.63
N LEU A 46 26.41 7.14 1.65
CA LEU A 46 25.76 5.88 2.02
C LEU A 46 24.50 5.60 1.20
N LEU A 47 23.98 6.62 0.51
CA LEU A 47 22.82 6.50 -0.35
C LEU A 47 23.23 6.00 -1.74
N GLN A 48 22.39 5.19 -2.35
CA GLN A 48 22.60 4.67 -3.70
C GLN A 48 21.73 5.42 -4.72
N PRO A 49 22.30 6.30 -5.57
CA PRO A 49 21.56 6.95 -6.64
C PRO A 49 20.85 5.95 -7.56
N ILE A 50 19.66 6.32 -8.06
CA ILE A 50 18.91 5.51 -9.03
C ILE A 50 18.65 6.30 -10.32
N SER A 51 18.85 5.67 -11.48
CA SER A 51 18.62 6.35 -12.77
C SER A 51 17.13 6.49 -13.07
N THR A 52 16.74 7.54 -13.79
CA THR A 52 15.35 7.73 -14.25
C THR A 52 14.85 6.57 -15.11
N LEU A 53 15.75 5.94 -15.87
CA LEU A 53 15.44 4.75 -16.65
C LEU A 53 15.11 3.55 -15.76
N ALA A 54 15.90 3.32 -14.70
CA ALA A 54 15.63 2.25 -13.74
C ALA A 54 14.31 2.46 -13.01
N ILE A 55 13.98 3.71 -12.64
CA ILE A 55 12.66 4.04 -12.07
C ILE A 55 11.55 3.72 -13.08
N ALA A 56 11.69 4.13 -14.34
CA ALA A 56 10.69 3.87 -15.38
C ALA A 56 10.47 2.38 -15.61
N ALA A 57 11.55 1.59 -15.65
CA ALA A 57 11.49 0.14 -15.79
C ALA A 57 10.82 -0.53 -14.59
N ALA A 58 11.23 -0.16 -13.36
CA ALA A 58 10.65 -0.72 -12.13
C ALA A 58 9.15 -0.44 -12.02
N MET A 59 8.72 0.76 -12.44
CA MET A 59 7.32 1.18 -12.37
C MET A 59 6.49 0.77 -13.61
N ARG A 60 7.12 0.21 -14.64
CA ARG A 60 6.53 -0.03 -15.97
C ARG A 60 5.81 1.21 -16.53
N MET A 61 6.43 2.37 -16.34
CA MET A 61 5.89 3.66 -16.79
C MET A 61 6.70 4.21 -17.97
N PRO A 62 6.09 5.02 -18.86
CA PRO A 62 6.84 5.69 -19.91
C PRO A 62 7.96 6.58 -19.34
N TYR A 63 9.16 6.47 -19.90
CA TYR A 63 10.34 7.22 -19.43
C TYR A 63 10.07 8.73 -19.30
N GLU A 64 9.45 9.34 -20.32
CA GLU A 64 9.14 10.78 -20.31
C GLU A 64 8.16 11.16 -19.20
N SER A 65 7.26 10.25 -18.81
CA SER A 65 6.34 10.49 -17.69
C SER A 65 7.11 10.54 -16.37
N VAL A 66 8.00 9.57 -16.16
CA VAL A 66 8.86 9.52 -14.96
C VAL A 66 9.81 10.71 -14.92
N ARG A 67 10.49 11.02 -16.03
CA ARG A 67 11.41 12.17 -16.16
C ARG A 67 10.72 13.48 -15.77
N ARG A 68 9.50 13.73 -16.25
CA ARG A 68 8.72 14.93 -15.89
C ARG A 68 8.44 15.00 -14.39
N LYS A 69 8.06 13.89 -13.76
CA LYS A 69 7.77 13.85 -12.31
C LYS A 69 9.04 13.97 -11.46
N VAL A 70 10.15 13.36 -11.86
CA VAL A 70 11.47 13.56 -11.22
C VAL A 70 11.86 15.05 -11.28
N ASN A 71 11.66 15.71 -12.42
CA ASN A 71 11.92 17.15 -12.52
C ASN A 71 10.96 18.00 -11.66
N MET A 72 9.73 17.55 -11.42
CA MET A 72 8.84 18.18 -10.43
C MET A 72 9.38 18.02 -9.01
N LEU A 73 9.76 16.80 -8.61
CA LEU A 73 10.37 16.53 -7.30
C LEU A 73 11.64 17.36 -7.08
N LYS A 74 12.49 17.49 -8.12
CA LYS A 74 13.68 18.35 -8.08
C LYS A 74 13.33 19.82 -7.85
N ARG A 75 12.35 20.36 -8.57
CA ARG A 75 11.89 21.76 -8.38
C ARG A 75 11.31 21.99 -6.99
N GLU A 76 10.74 20.95 -6.38
CA GLU A 76 10.20 20.99 -5.02
C GLU A 76 11.25 20.77 -3.93
N GLY A 77 12.53 20.55 -4.29
CA GLY A 77 13.61 20.32 -3.33
C GLY A 77 13.63 18.90 -2.73
N LEU A 78 12.75 18.00 -3.18
CA LEU A 78 12.65 16.64 -2.66
C LEU A 78 13.77 15.71 -3.16
N CYS A 79 14.39 16.02 -4.29
CA CYS A 79 15.48 15.23 -4.83
C CYS A 79 16.50 16.08 -5.60
N GLN A 80 17.71 15.55 -5.71
CA GLN A 80 18.80 16.09 -6.51
C GLN A 80 19.14 15.11 -7.64
N ILE A 81 19.45 15.66 -8.83
CA ILE A 81 19.90 14.86 -9.98
C ILE A 81 21.41 15.06 -10.10
N GLN A 82 22.16 13.99 -9.86
CA GLN A 82 23.61 13.94 -10.05
C GLN A 82 23.91 13.46 -11.47
N GLN A 83 24.67 14.24 -12.23
CA GLN A 83 24.88 14.07 -13.68
C GLN A 83 25.37 12.66 -14.07
N SER A 84 26.19 12.02 -13.26
CA SER A 84 26.76 10.69 -13.53
C SER A 84 26.18 9.56 -12.67
N ALA A 85 25.42 9.87 -11.62
CA ALA A 85 25.01 8.87 -10.64
C ALA A 85 23.50 8.60 -10.65
N GLY A 86 22.67 9.59 -10.98
CA GLY A 86 21.21 9.45 -11.02
C GLY A 86 20.51 10.35 -10.01
N VAL A 87 19.37 9.88 -9.50
CA VAL A 87 18.48 10.63 -8.61
C VAL A 87 18.73 10.22 -7.16
N LEU A 88 18.93 11.22 -6.30
CA LEU A 88 19.03 11.07 -4.84
C LEU A 88 17.96 11.90 -4.15
N ILE A 89 17.33 11.36 -3.11
CA ILE A 89 16.48 12.15 -2.21
C ILE A 89 17.33 13.10 -1.37
N ASP A 90 16.81 14.32 -1.18
CA ASP A 90 17.34 15.25 -0.18
C ASP A 90 16.79 14.89 1.20
N VAL A 91 17.51 14.03 1.93
CA VAL A 91 17.04 13.52 3.23
C VAL A 91 16.86 14.63 4.26
N LYS A 92 17.72 15.67 4.23
CA LYS A 92 17.61 16.83 5.13
C LYS A 92 16.30 17.58 4.89
N PHE A 93 15.96 17.81 3.63
CA PHE A 93 14.71 18.46 3.28
C PHE A 93 13.50 17.61 3.66
N VAL A 94 13.57 16.28 3.47
CA VAL A 94 12.52 15.35 3.92
C VAL A 94 12.37 15.41 5.44
N ASP A 95 13.45 15.38 6.21
CA ASP A 95 13.38 15.51 7.67
C ASP A 95 12.77 16.83 8.11
N GLN A 96 13.13 17.93 7.45
CA GLN A 96 12.54 19.24 7.72
C GLN A 96 11.03 19.25 7.42
N LEU A 97 10.61 18.62 6.32
CA LEU A 97 9.20 18.51 5.95
C LEU A 97 8.41 17.66 6.96
N LEU A 98 9.01 16.57 7.45
CA LEU A 98 8.41 15.69 8.45
C LEU A 98 8.44 16.27 9.86
N SER A 99 9.35 17.23 10.12
CA SER A 99 9.34 18.03 11.34
C SER A 99 8.12 18.95 11.41
N GLN A 100 7.39 19.16 10.30
CA GLN A 100 6.14 19.89 10.32
C GLN A 100 5.03 19.08 11.01
N SER A 101 4.48 19.65 12.07
CA SER A 101 3.56 18.96 12.99
C SER A 101 2.29 18.42 12.33
N SER A 102 1.77 19.05 11.28
CA SER A 102 0.58 18.57 10.57
C SER A 102 0.84 17.29 9.78
N LEU A 103 1.89 17.31 8.94
CA LEU A 103 2.24 16.15 8.10
C LEU A 103 2.59 14.93 8.96
N ARG A 104 3.37 15.12 10.02
CA ARG A 104 3.69 14.05 10.97
C ARG A 104 2.43 13.44 11.58
N ARG A 105 1.47 14.28 12.01
CA ARG A 105 0.20 13.81 12.59
C ARG A 105 -0.63 13.03 11.58
N ASP A 106 -0.79 13.53 10.36
CA ASP A 106 -1.58 12.86 9.32
C ASP A 106 -1.02 11.47 8.98
N TRP A 107 0.31 11.34 8.95
CA TRP A 107 0.99 10.07 8.72
C TRP A 107 0.81 9.10 9.88
N LEU A 108 1.04 9.54 11.12
CA LEU A 108 0.85 8.71 12.31
C LEU A 108 -0.61 8.27 12.43
N GLN A 109 -1.57 9.16 12.18
CA GLN A 109 -2.99 8.81 12.17
C GLN A 109 -3.33 7.77 11.09
N SER A 110 -2.75 7.89 9.89
CA SER A 110 -2.95 6.90 8.83
C SER A 110 -2.39 5.52 9.23
N LEU A 111 -1.25 5.50 9.92
CA LEU A 111 -0.64 4.28 10.42
C LEU A 111 -1.47 3.65 11.55
N ASP A 112 -1.95 4.46 12.50
CA ASP A 112 -2.82 4.03 13.60
C ASP A 112 -4.15 3.47 13.09
N GLN A 113 -4.69 4.03 12.00
CA GLN A 113 -5.90 3.51 11.36
C GLN A 113 -5.63 2.17 10.68
N LEU A 114 -4.52 2.05 9.93
CA LEU A 114 -4.13 0.79 9.27
C LEU A 114 -3.91 -0.34 10.29
N ILE A 115 -3.03 -0.09 11.26
CA ILE A 115 -3.24 -0.36 12.68
C ILE A 115 -4.47 -1.18 13.08
N ALA A 116 -5.48 -0.40 13.44
CA ALA A 116 -6.78 -0.83 13.90
C ALA A 116 -7.53 -1.68 12.87
N ASP A 117 -7.50 -1.32 11.60
CA ASP A 117 -8.21 -2.03 10.53
C ASP A 117 -7.68 -3.47 10.39
N ILE A 118 -6.36 -3.64 10.35
CA ILE A 118 -5.73 -4.97 10.29
C ILE A 118 -6.02 -5.78 11.57
N SER A 119 -6.05 -5.12 12.73
CA SER A 119 -6.43 -5.77 13.99
C SER A 119 -7.88 -6.24 13.99
N ASN A 120 -8.80 -5.43 13.45
CA ASN A 120 -10.22 -5.78 13.36
C ASN A 120 -10.47 -6.94 12.39
N LEU A 121 -9.61 -7.09 11.39
CA LEU A 121 -9.60 -8.24 10.48
C LEU A 121 -9.01 -9.52 11.12
N GLY A 122 -8.63 -9.48 12.41
CA GLY A 122 -8.19 -10.66 13.16
C GLY A 122 -6.68 -10.94 13.07
N PHE A 123 -5.88 -10.00 12.59
CA PHE A 123 -4.42 -10.16 12.58
C PHE A 123 -3.88 -10.20 14.01
N ASP A 124 -3.17 -11.29 14.34
CA ASP A 124 -2.60 -11.51 15.67
C ASP A 124 -1.24 -10.81 15.83
N PHE A 125 -1.27 -9.54 16.24
CA PHE A 125 -0.07 -8.75 16.52
C PHE A 125 0.81 -9.35 17.63
N SER A 126 0.29 -10.24 18.49
CA SER A 126 1.09 -10.87 19.55
C SER A 126 2.21 -11.78 19.02
N ARG A 127 2.11 -12.21 17.77
CA ARG A 127 3.13 -13.02 17.09
C ARG A 127 4.27 -12.20 16.50
N LEU A 128 4.17 -10.87 16.52
CA LEU A 128 5.22 -10.01 16.00
C LEU A 128 6.39 -9.88 16.99
N PRO A 129 7.59 -9.53 16.49
CA PRO A 129 8.73 -9.27 17.36
C PRO A 129 8.39 -8.21 18.39
N HIS A 130 8.69 -8.47 19.66
CA HIS A 130 8.55 -7.47 20.70
C HIS A 130 9.75 -6.51 20.62
N SER A 131 9.51 -5.21 20.73
CA SER A 131 10.59 -4.22 20.77
C SER A 131 11.50 -4.53 21.96
N SER A 132 12.74 -4.92 21.66
CA SER A 132 13.75 -5.15 22.69
C SER A 132 14.30 -3.79 23.13
N SER A 133 13.97 -3.40 24.36
CA SER A 133 14.55 -2.24 25.06
C SER A 133 13.94 -0.87 24.75
N GLY A 134 13.86 -0.05 25.81
CA GLY A 134 13.48 1.37 25.94
C GLY A 134 12.75 2.04 24.76
N ALA A 135 11.52 2.52 25.02
CA ALA A 135 10.66 3.24 24.09
C ALA A 135 11.36 4.46 23.42
N CYS A 136 12.16 4.20 22.39
CA CYS A 136 12.56 5.23 21.45
C CYS A 136 11.34 5.50 20.57
N PRO A 137 10.87 6.75 20.43
CA PRO A 137 9.79 7.07 19.53
C PRO A 137 10.13 6.59 18.12
N ILE A 138 9.19 5.92 17.46
CA ILE A 138 9.34 5.55 16.06
C ILE A 138 9.74 6.78 15.24
N GLN A 139 10.88 6.68 14.55
CA GLN A 139 11.35 7.76 13.69
C GLN A 139 10.65 7.71 12.34
N MET A 140 10.26 8.88 11.84
CA MET A 140 9.48 8.98 10.60
C MET A 140 10.26 8.50 9.36
N ARG A 141 11.60 8.59 9.38
CA ARG A 141 12.46 8.04 8.32
C ARG A 141 12.28 6.53 8.16
N ALA A 142 12.28 5.80 9.28
CA ALA A 142 12.05 4.35 9.28
C ALA A 142 10.65 4.03 8.72
N VAL A 143 9.62 4.78 9.13
CA VAL A 143 8.25 4.59 8.60
C VAL A 143 8.21 4.76 7.09
N ILE A 144 8.76 5.84 6.55
CA ILE A 144 8.75 6.11 5.11
C ILE A 144 9.53 5.05 4.34
N ARG A 145 10.66 4.60 4.88
CA ARG A 145 11.43 3.49 4.31
C ARG A 145 10.60 2.22 4.23
N ILE A 146 10.01 1.79 5.35
CA ILE A 146 9.22 0.56 5.43
C ILE A 146 8.01 0.63 4.50
N VAL A 147 7.30 1.76 4.48
CA VAL A 147 6.16 1.98 3.57
C VAL A 147 6.62 1.97 2.12
N GLY A 148 7.74 2.61 1.79
CA GLY A 148 8.29 2.59 0.44
C GLY A 148 8.71 1.21 -0.04
N GLU A 149 9.30 0.40 0.84
CA GLU A 149 9.62 -1.01 0.56
C GLU A 149 8.35 -1.84 0.36
N LEU A 150 7.34 -1.67 1.23
CA LEU A 150 6.03 -2.32 1.10
C LEU A 150 5.38 -1.95 -0.25
N ASP A 151 5.30 -0.67 -0.59
CA ASP A 151 4.73 -0.19 -1.85
C ASP A 151 5.39 -0.87 -3.05
N MET A 152 6.73 -0.91 -3.09
CA MET A 152 7.46 -1.56 -4.17
C MET A 152 7.17 -3.06 -4.28
N GLN A 153 7.05 -3.75 -3.14
CA GLN A 153 6.72 -5.18 -3.12
C GLN A 153 5.28 -5.44 -3.58
N LEU A 154 4.33 -4.58 -3.18
CA LEU A 154 2.95 -4.65 -3.65
C LEU A 154 2.87 -4.37 -5.15
N PHE A 155 3.62 -3.39 -5.65
CA PHE A 155 3.65 -3.08 -7.08
C PHE A 155 4.23 -4.23 -7.92
N ASP A 156 5.25 -4.93 -7.43
CA ASP A 156 5.77 -6.12 -8.13
C ASP A 156 4.72 -7.22 -8.21
N ILE A 157 3.95 -7.45 -7.13
CA ILE A 157 2.81 -8.39 -7.16
C ILE A 157 1.79 -7.95 -8.20
N PHE A 158 1.36 -6.68 -8.18
CA PHE A 158 0.34 -6.18 -9.12
C PHE A 158 0.81 -6.17 -10.58
N ALA A 159 2.08 -5.84 -10.83
CA ALA A 159 2.65 -5.87 -12.18
C ALA A 159 2.68 -7.28 -12.80
N GLN A 160 2.55 -8.32 -11.98
CA GLN A 160 2.45 -9.71 -12.43
C GLN A 160 1.00 -10.16 -12.64
N LEU A 161 0.01 -9.30 -12.42
CA LEU A 161 -1.42 -9.62 -12.52
C LEU A 161 -2.08 -8.92 -13.72
N ASP A 162 -2.91 -9.71 -14.42
CA ASP A 162 -3.91 -9.28 -15.41
C ASP A 162 -3.45 -8.35 -16.53
N ASP A 163 -2.14 -8.32 -16.79
CA ASP A 163 -1.50 -7.42 -17.75
C ASP A 163 -1.92 -5.95 -17.53
N ALA A 164 -2.18 -5.60 -16.26
CA ALA A 164 -2.57 -4.26 -15.85
C ALA A 164 -1.35 -3.51 -15.33
N ASP A 165 -1.21 -2.25 -15.77
CA ASP A 165 -0.18 -1.38 -15.23
C ASP A 165 -0.55 -0.90 -13.81
N LEU A 166 0.39 -0.25 -13.12
CA LEU A 166 0.15 0.21 -11.76
C LEU A 166 -0.99 1.25 -11.66
N LEU A 167 -1.15 2.09 -12.69
CA LEU A 167 -2.20 3.08 -12.70
C LEU A 167 -3.57 2.42 -12.79
N GLU A 168 -3.67 1.37 -13.60
CA GLU A 168 -4.85 0.55 -13.77
C GLU A 168 -5.21 -0.20 -12.49
N TRP A 169 -4.24 -0.78 -11.79
CA TRP A 169 -4.46 -1.34 -10.46
C TRP A 169 -4.95 -0.30 -9.45
N PHE A 170 -4.40 0.91 -9.48
CA PHE A 170 -4.91 1.98 -8.62
C PHE A 170 -6.35 2.37 -8.95
N ILE A 171 -6.72 2.37 -10.24
CA ILE A 171 -8.09 2.55 -10.69
C ILE A 171 -8.98 1.42 -10.16
N ILE A 172 -8.56 0.15 -10.30
CA ILE A 172 -9.28 -1.02 -9.79
C ILE A 172 -9.52 -0.89 -8.28
N PHE A 173 -8.48 -0.59 -7.48
CA PHE A 173 -8.61 -0.44 -6.03
C PHE A 173 -9.51 0.73 -5.64
N THR A 174 -9.43 1.86 -6.34
CA THR A 174 -10.31 3.00 -6.07
C THR A 174 -11.76 2.64 -6.40
N VAL A 175 -12.02 1.94 -7.51
CA VAL A 175 -13.37 1.47 -7.85
C VAL A 175 -13.85 0.49 -6.78
N TRP A 176 -13.02 -0.48 -6.39
CA TRP A 176 -13.33 -1.48 -5.38
C TRP A 176 -13.69 -0.85 -4.03
N ASP A 177 -12.85 0.03 -3.49
CA ASP A 177 -13.08 0.78 -2.24
C ASP A 177 -14.46 1.48 -2.24
N PHE A 178 -14.80 2.16 -3.34
CA PHE A 178 -16.11 2.79 -3.49
C PHE A 178 -17.27 1.80 -3.62
N ASN A 179 -17.05 0.66 -4.26
CA ASN A 179 -18.07 -0.35 -4.46
C ASN A 179 -18.48 -1.01 -3.14
N ILE A 180 -17.50 -1.28 -2.28
CA ILE A 180 -17.69 -2.12 -1.10
C ILE A 180 -17.74 -1.33 0.20
N GLY A 181 -17.34 -0.06 0.22
CA GLY A 181 -17.15 0.68 1.46
C GLY A 181 -18.39 0.70 2.38
N ASP A 182 -19.58 0.88 1.83
CA ASP A 182 -20.84 0.83 2.59
C ASP A 182 -21.13 -0.59 3.12
N TYR A 183 -20.83 -1.61 2.31
CA TYR A 183 -21.01 -3.03 2.66
C TYR A 183 -20.12 -3.44 3.84
N TYR A 184 -18.81 -3.12 3.79
CA TYR A 184 -17.89 -3.44 4.88
C TYR A 184 -18.16 -2.67 6.16
N ARG A 185 -18.50 -1.38 6.07
CA ARG A 185 -18.87 -0.62 7.28
C ARG A 185 -20.07 -1.20 8.00
N ALA A 186 -21.07 -1.68 7.26
CA ALA A 186 -22.27 -2.26 7.85
C ALA A 186 -22.03 -3.65 8.50
N ARG A 187 -20.97 -4.36 8.12
CA ARG A 187 -20.74 -5.77 8.48
C ARG A 187 -19.39 -6.04 9.12
N ILE A 188 -18.66 -5.02 9.56
CA ILE A 188 -17.32 -5.16 10.15
C ILE A 188 -17.26 -6.09 11.38
N ALA A 189 -18.39 -6.29 12.06
CA ALA A 189 -18.52 -7.18 13.22
C ALA A 189 -19.02 -8.59 12.87
N ASP A 190 -19.31 -8.88 11.61
CA ASP A 190 -19.80 -10.18 11.15
C ASP A 190 -18.60 -11.13 10.92
N PRO A 191 -18.46 -12.20 11.73
CA PRO A 191 -17.34 -13.13 11.61
C PRO A 191 -17.43 -14.03 10.37
N GLU A 192 -18.62 -14.18 9.77
CA GLU A 192 -18.85 -14.97 8.56
C GLU A 192 -18.84 -14.09 7.30
N MET A 193 -18.32 -12.87 7.42
CA MET A 193 -18.35 -11.88 6.35
C MET A 193 -17.51 -12.35 5.15
N GLY A 194 -18.21 -12.70 4.06
CA GLY A 194 -17.60 -12.98 2.77
C GLY A 194 -17.33 -11.73 1.91
N ALA A 195 -16.84 -11.97 0.70
CA ALA A 195 -16.68 -10.91 -0.30
C ALA A 195 -18.06 -10.32 -0.70
N ALA A 196 -18.14 -9.00 -0.83
CA ALA A 196 -19.37 -8.30 -1.23
C ALA A 196 -19.92 -8.86 -2.55
N PRO A 197 -21.17 -9.37 -2.61
CA PRO A 197 -21.81 -9.78 -3.86
C PRO A 197 -21.97 -8.60 -4.82
N ASP A 198 -21.92 -8.85 -6.13
CA ASP A 198 -21.99 -7.78 -7.15
C ASP A 198 -23.28 -6.94 -7.06
N VAL A 199 -24.37 -7.54 -6.58
CA VAL A 199 -25.67 -6.86 -6.38
C VAL A 199 -25.67 -5.87 -5.21
N GLU A 200 -24.80 -6.05 -4.22
CA GLU A 200 -24.64 -5.16 -3.07
C GLU A 200 -23.54 -4.11 -3.30
N ARG A 201 -22.79 -4.20 -4.40
CA ARG A 201 -21.74 -3.25 -4.76
C ARG A 201 -22.36 -1.96 -5.28
N ARG A 202 -21.85 -0.82 -4.80
CA ARG A 202 -22.28 0.51 -5.24
C ARG A 202 -21.46 0.98 -6.45
N PRO A 203 -22.04 1.12 -7.65
CA PRO A 203 -21.27 1.55 -8.83
C PRO A 203 -20.74 2.99 -8.67
N ILE A 204 -19.53 3.25 -9.16
CA ILE A 204 -18.95 4.60 -9.21
C ILE A 204 -19.01 5.17 -10.63
N SER A 205 -19.35 6.45 -10.77
CA SER A 205 -19.33 7.13 -12.07
C SER A 205 -17.91 7.54 -12.47
N VAL A 206 -17.63 7.62 -13.78
CA VAL A 206 -16.34 8.05 -14.31
C VAL A 206 -15.94 9.42 -13.76
N ARG A 207 -16.88 10.38 -13.74
CA ARG A 207 -16.66 11.72 -13.19
C ARG A 207 -16.24 11.70 -11.72
N LYS A 208 -16.92 10.90 -10.89
CA LYS A 208 -16.59 10.78 -9.46
C LYS A 208 -15.22 10.12 -9.26
N LEU A 209 -14.92 9.10 -10.05
CA LEU A 209 -13.61 8.44 -10.03
C LEU A 209 -12.49 9.39 -10.46
N ALA A 210 -12.65 10.09 -11.58
CA ALA A 210 -11.71 11.06 -12.11
C ALA A 210 -11.38 12.16 -11.09
N ALA A 211 -12.40 12.70 -10.42
CA ALA A 211 -12.23 13.66 -9.34
C ALA A 211 -11.46 13.06 -8.15
N ARG A 212 -11.74 11.80 -7.79
CA ARG A 212 -11.09 11.12 -6.65
C ARG A 212 -9.60 10.87 -6.86
N ILE A 213 -9.21 10.50 -8.08
CA ILE A 213 -7.83 10.16 -8.44
C ILE A 213 -7.06 11.33 -9.09
N ALA A 214 -7.68 12.52 -9.13
CA ALA A 214 -7.14 13.74 -9.73
C ALA A 214 -6.64 13.55 -11.18
N MET A 215 -7.43 12.87 -12.01
CA MET A 215 -7.13 12.59 -13.41
C MET A 215 -8.18 13.22 -14.34
N PRO A 216 -7.82 13.63 -15.58
CA PRO A 216 -8.82 14.06 -16.55
C PRO A 216 -9.86 12.97 -16.83
N GLU A 217 -11.14 13.36 -16.91
CA GLU A 217 -12.24 12.41 -17.07
C GLU A 217 -12.09 11.54 -18.33
N GLU A 218 -11.64 12.12 -19.44
CA GLU A 218 -11.35 11.40 -20.68
C GLU A 218 -10.27 10.32 -20.49
N THR A 219 -9.17 10.66 -19.82
CA THR A 219 -8.10 9.69 -19.51
C THR A 219 -8.62 8.58 -18.61
N THR A 220 -9.40 8.91 -17.57
CA THR A 220 -10.03 7.92 -16.70
C THR A 220 -10.98 7.02 -17.49
N ARG A 221 -11.77 7.58 -18.41
CA ARG A 221 -12.71 6.82 -19.26
C ARG A 221 -11.99 5.81 -20.15
N ARG A 222 -10.86 6.19 -20.76
CA ARG A 222 -10.05 5.30 -21.60
C ARG A 222 -9.53 4.10 -20.81
N HIS A 223 -8.92 4.33 -19.64
CA HIS A 223 -8.46 3.24 -18.78
C HIS A 223 -9.60 2.33 -18.32
N LEU A 224 -10.75 2.90 -17.92
CA LEU A 224 -11.92 2.11 -17.55
C LEU A 224 -12.41 1.22 -18.69
N ASN A 225 -12.48 1.74 -19.92
CA ASN A 225 -12.93 0.96 -21.06
C ASN A 225 -11.96 -0.20 -21.36
N ALA A 226 -10.64 0.05 -21.35
CA ALA A 226 -9.63 -0.99 -21.52
C ALA A 226 -9.68 -2.07 -20.41
N LEU A 227 -10.00 -1.67 -19.17
CA LEU A 227 -10.21 -2.60 -18.06
C LEU A 227 -11.51 -3.41 -18.18
N ILE A 228 -12.57 -2.83 -18.75
CA ILE A 228 -13.83 -3.53 -19.04
C ILE A 228 -13.64 -4.54 -20.17
N GLU A 229 -12.92 -4.16 -21.22
CA GLU A 229 -12.58 -5.06 -22.34
C GLU A 229 -11.77 -6.28 -21.87
N ARG A 230 -10.91 -6.11 -20.88
CA ARG A 230 -10.17 -7.21 -20.21
C ARG A 230 -10.99 -7.98 -19.16
N GLY A 231 -12.23 -7.58 -18.89
CA GLY A 231 -13.10 -8.24 -17.91
C GLY A 231 -12.77 -7.98 -16.43
N LEU A 232 -11.86 -7.04 -16.14
CA LEU A 232 -11.47 -6.68 -14.77
C LEU A 232 -12.50 -5.77 -14.08
N LEU A 233 -13.24 -5.00 -14.89
CA LEU A 233 -14.35 -4.15 -14.46
C LEU A 233 -15.61 -4.50 -15.23
N VAL A 234 -16.77 -4.29 -14.61
CA VAL A 234 -18.08 -4.49 -15.27
C VAL A 234 -18.99 -3.29 -15.08
N ARG A 235 -19.90 -3.09 -16.04
CA ARG A 235 -20.95 -2.06 -15.99
C ARG A 235 -22.29 -2.71 -15.65
N PRO A 236 -22.75 -2.68 -14.39
CA PRO A 236 -24.07 -3.20 -14.03
C PRO A 236 -25.16 -2.29 -14.62
N LYS A 237 -26.26 -2.92 -15.07
CA LYS A 237 -27.48 -2.40 -15.74
C LYS A 237 -27.75 -0.87 -15.65
N GLY A 238 -26.86 -0.06 -16.21
CA GLY A 238 -27.16 1.30 -16.63
C GLY A 238 -26.60 2.51 -15.87
N ARG A 239 -25.58 2.41 -14.99
CA ARG A 239 -24.69 3.56 -14.66
C ARG A 239 -23.53 3.18 -13.71
N GLY A 240 -22.32 3.61 -14.06
CA GLY A 240 -21.12 3.43 -13.26
C GLY A 240 -20.34 2.15 -13.60
N VAL A 241 -19.30 1.89 -12.81
CA VAL A 241 -18.44 0.71 -12.92
C VAL A 241 -18.30 0.04 -11.56
N ILE A 242 -18.18 -1.28 -11.57
CA ILE A 242 -17.78 -2.05 -10.39
C ILE A 242 -16.60 -2.96 -10.74
N VAL A 243 -15.78 -3.30 -9.75
CA VAL A 243 -14.96 -4.52 -9.79
C VAL A 243 -15.92 -5.69 -9.61
N SER A 244 -15.79 -6.78 -10.38
CA SER A 244 -16.60 -7.97 -10.15
C SER A 244 -16.09 -8.78 -8.95
N SER A 245 -16.98 -9.44 -8.22
CA SER A 245 -16.64 -10.40 -7.16
C SER A 245 -15.83 -11.57 -7.68
N LYS A 246 -16.09 -11.99 -8.94
CA LYS A 246 -15.36 -13.06 -9.61
C LYS A 246 -13.86 -12.79 -9.72
N LEU A 247 -13.45 -11.52 -9.84
CA LEU A 247 -12.04 -11.15 -9.91
C LEU A 247 -11.28 -11.70 -8.70
N TRP A 248 -11.86 -11.60 -7.51
CA TRP A 248 -11.21 -11.98 -6.26
C TRP A 248 -11.27 -13.47 -5.97
N SER A 249 -12.09 -14.24 -6.69
CA SER A 249 -12.33 -15.66 -6.44
C SER A 249 -11.40 -16.58 -7.23
N ASP A 250 -10.65 -16.04 -8.19
CA ASP A 250 -9.71 -16.80 -9.01
C ASP A 250 -8.45 -17.18 -8.22
N GLU A 251 -7.87 -18.34 -8.54
CA GLU A 251 -6.69 -18.89 -7.87
C GLU A 251 -5.50 -17.92 -7.94
N ARG A 252 -5.31 -17.25 -9.08
CA ARG A 252 -4.27 -16.23 -9.26
C ARG A 252 -4.40 -15.08 -8.27
N HIS A 253 -5.63 -14.63 -8.01
CA HIS A 253 -5.93 -13.54 -7.09
C HIS A 253 -5.86 -13.98 -5.62
N HIS A 254 -6.19 -15.24 -5.33
CA HIS A 254 -5.95 -15.83 -4.03
C HIS A 254 -4.45 -15.94 -3.71
N ASP A 255 -3.62 -16.37 -4.65
CA ASP A 255 -2.16 -16.39 -4.47
C ASP A 255 -1.59 -14.98 -4.25
N ALA A 256 -2.00 -14.02 -5.08
CA ALA A 256 -1.61 -12.63 -4.92
C ALA A 256 -2.02 -12.07 -3.55
N SER A 257 -3.27 -12.30 -3.13
CA SER A 257 -3.76 -11.92 -1.79
C SER A 257 -2.88 -12.50 -0.68
N ARG A 258 -2.49 -13.78 -0.79
CA ARG A 258 -1.61 -14.45 0.17
C ARG A 258 -0.24 -13.78 0.22
N ARG A 259 0.35 -13.48 -0.94
CA ARG A 259 1.63 -12.76 -1.07
C ARG A 259 1.54 -11.36 -0.48
N ILE A 260 0.45 -10.63 -0.72
CA ILE A 260 0.19 -9.30 -0.15
C ILE A 260 0.14 -9.38 1.38
N CYS A 261 -0.61 -10.33 1.95
CA CYS A 261 -0.66 -10.55 3.40
C CYS A 261 0.73 -10.81 3.99
N ILE A 262 1.58 -11.59 3.30
CA ILE A 262 2.98 -11.83 3.72
C ILE A 262 3.78 -10.52 3.75
N GLN A 263 3.66 -9.65 2.74
CA GLN A 263 4.41 -8.38 2.73
C GLN A 263 3.90 -7.41 3.80
N ILE A 264 2.58 -7.34 4.02
CA ILE A 264 2.01 -6.55 5.11
C ILE A 264 2.53 -7.06 6.46
N ALA A 265 2.50 -8.38 6.70
CA ALA A 265 3.01 -8.96 7.94
C ALA A 265 4.50 -8.67 8.15
N ARG A 266 5.32 -8.70 7.08
CA ARG A 266 6.74 -8.33 7.13
C ARG A 266 6.94 -6.85 7.47
N ALA A 267 6.17 -5.97 6.84
CA ALA A 267 6.21 -4.53 7.14
C ALA A 267 5.81 -4.25 8.59
N MET A 268 4.76 -4.91 9.10
CA MET A 268 4.35 -4.80 10.50
C MET A 268 5.41 -5.33 11.46
N ALA A 269 6.07 -6.44 11.14
CA ALA A 269 7.16 -6.97 11.94
C ALA A 269 8.35 -6.01 12.00
N GLU A 270 8.68 -5.35 10.88
CA GLU A 270 9.75 -4.34 10.84
C GLU A 270 9.37 -3.09 11.64
N LEU A 271 8.13 -2.59 11.51
CA LEU A 271 7.63 -1.51 12.37
C LEU A 271 7.74 -1.87 13.86
N ALA A 272 7.39 -3.11 14.24
CA ALA A 272 7.52 -3.63 15.60
C ALA A 272 8.96 -3.52 16.13
N ARG A 273 9.94 -3.96 15.31
CA ARG A 273 11.38 -3.92 15.65
C ARG A 273 11.90 -2.50 15.83
N GLN A 274 11.28 -1.52 15.18
CA GLN A 274 11.63 -0.11 15.29
C GLN A 274 10.92 0.60 16.45
N GLY A 275 10.19 -0.13 17.30
CA GLY A 275 9.53 0.42 18.49
C GLY A 275 8.17 1.05 18.21
N ALA A 276 7.56 0.79 17.05
CA ALA A 276 6.18 1.17 16.80
C ALA A 276 5.26 0.51 17.84
N ASN A 277 4.40 1.29 18.49
CA ASN A 277 3.36 0.71 19.35
C ASN A 277 2.23 0.13 18.48
N ILE A 278 2.51 -1.00 17.85
CA ILE A 278 1.60 -1.72 16.97
C ILE A 278 0.63 -2.63 17.72
N PHE A 279 0.76 -2.69 19.05
CA PHE A 279 -0.20 -3.40 19.89
C PHE A 279 -1.39 -2.47 20.11
N PRO A 280 -2.60 -2.86 19.67
CA PRO A 280 -3.79 -2.08 19.94
C PRO A 280 -3.87 -1.82 21.44
N LYS A 281 -4.02 -0.56 21.85
CA LYS A 281 -4.39 -0.24 23.24
C LYS A 281 -5.66 -1.01 23.51
N SER A 282 -5.65 -1.97 24.44
CA SER A 282 -6.80 -2.84 24.65
C SER A 282 -8.05 -1.97 24.84
N SER A 283 -8.96 -1.98 23.88
CA SER A 283 -10.32 -1.59 24.18
C SER A 283 -10.80 -2.62 25.20
N LYS A 284 -11.18 -2.15 26.39
CA LYS A 284 -11.87 -2.97 27.38
C LYS A 284 -13.25 -3.36 26.82
N THR A 285 -13.29 -4.25 25.84
CA THR A 285 -14.49 -4.91 25.29
C THR A 285 -14.06 -5.83 24.16
N GLY A 286 -14.19 -7.15 24.34
CA GLY A 286 -14.12 -8.12 23.26
C GLY A 286 -13.15 -9.27 23.51
N ARG A 287 -13.71 -10.46 23.79
CA ARG A 287 -13.02 -11.76 23.89
C ARG A 287 -11.90 -11.91 22.86
N ARG A 288 -10.67 -12.20 23.33
CA ARG A 288 -9.65 -12.89 22.51
C ARG A 288 -10.28 -14.19 21.98
N ARG A 289 -10.34 -14.36 20.66
CA ARG A 289 -10.60 -15.66 20.03
C ARG A 289 -9.37 -16.03 19.22
N SER A 290 -8.78 -17.17 19.56
CA SER A 290 -7.67 -17.78 18.84
C SER A 290 -8.18 -18.32 17.50
N PHE A 291 -7.52 -17.96 16.41
CA PHE A 291 -7.64 -18.68 15.14
C PHE A 291 -6.86 -19.99 15.26
N SER A 292 -7.59 -21.08 15.48
CA SER A 292 -7.10 -22.45 15.28
C SER A 292 -8.23 -23.30 14.71
N ASP A 293 -7.92 -23.94 13.59
CA ASP A 293 -8.60 -25.09 12.95
C ASP A 293 -9.90 -24.84 12.17
N GLY A 294 -9.73 -24.27 10.97
CA GLY A 294 -10.64 -24.48 9.85
C GLY A 294 -10.28 -25.75 9.07
N ALA A 295 -10.46 -26.92 9.68
CA ALA A 295 -10.58 -28.18 8.95
C ALA A 295 -12.07 -28.51 8.84
N SER A 296 -12.72 -28.14 7.74
CA SER A 296 -14.08 -28.61 7.45
C SER A 296 -14.05 -30.13 7.22
N PRO A 297 -14.90 -30.91 7.90
CA PRO A 297 -15.05 -32.32 7.58
C PRO A 297 -15.84 -32.46 6.27
N VAL A 298 -15.33 -33.32 5.38
CA VAL A 298 -16.01 -33.82 4.19
C VAL A 298 -17.33 -34.50 4.62
N PRO A 299 -18.48 -34.27 3.97
CA PRO A 299 -19.70 -35.00 4.29
C PRO A 299 -19.55 -36.44 3.81
N GLY A 300 -19.49 -37.38 4.77
CA GLY A 300 -19.46 -38.81 4.52
C GLY A 300 -20.82 -39.32 4.03
N GLU A 301 -20.74 -40.18 3.02
CA GLU A 301 -21.81 -40.99 2.46
C GLU A 301 -22.56 -41.79 3.54
N ALA A 302 -23.88 -41.63 3.60
CA ALA A 302 -24.76 -42.55 4.33
C ALA A 302 -25.39 -43.55 3.34
N GLN A 303 -24.70 -44.68 3.14
CA GLN A 303 -25.33 -45.92 2.71
C GLN A 303 -26.00 -46.58 3.92
N GLY A 304 -27.22 -47.10 3.71
CA GLY A 304 -28.10 -47.60 4.76
C GLY A 304 -27.71 -48.94 5.38
N ARG A 305 -28.40 -49.25 6.48
CA ARG A 305 -28.87 -50.58 6.92
C ARG A 305 -29.66 -50.40 8.23
N GLY A 306 -30.84 -50.99 8.30
CA GLY A 306 -31.72 -51.02 9.47
C GLY A 306 -33.17 -50.89 9.05
#